data_AF-A0A8J6TEW0-F1
#
_entry.id   AF-A0A8J6TEW0-F1
#
_cell.length_a   1.000
_cell.length_b   1.000
_cell.length_c   1.000
_cell.angle_alpha   90.00
_cell.angle_beta   90.00
_cell.angle_gamma   90.00
#
_symmetry.space_group_name_H-M   'P 1'
#
loop_
_entity.id
_entity.type
_entity.pdbx_description
1 polymer ?
#
loop_
_entity_poly.entity_id
_entity_poly.type
_entity_poly.pdbx_seq_one_letter_code
_entity_poly.pdbx_strand_id
1 'polypeptide(L)'
;MLISCLPTICLGQPMQMVAGCHCFKDRSFDPARKFAADEYILATSFNSMLASFFNISKRQIIMLRMQGGVDGADLTTSLYIGKQLDMDFQKILSLRSGGQGWLQIIDEVNVKKSDPALNAISSNPDVPAAAAAMLVSRYFSVPSEGVGKYRERGLSDKEIVLVLGLSARSGETADVLADLYSEKGKSWGEIASSLGITAGDVGAMIASLFQTATDSPKE
;
A
#
# COMPACT_ATOMS: atom_id res chain seq x y z
N MET A 1 -45.35 38.61 -17.99
CA MET A 1 -44.68 37.31 -18.19
C MET A 1 -43.53 37.24 -17.19
N LEU A 2 -43.70 36.49 -16.10
CA LEU A 2 -42.65 36.22 -15.10
C LEU A 2 -42.11 34.82 -15.37
N ILE A 3 -40.83 34.72 -15.73
CA ILE A 3 -40.14 33.45 -15.96
C ILE A 3 -39.46 33.06 -14.65
N SER A 4 -40.03 32.08 -13.95
CA SER A 4 -39.42 31.43 -12.80
C SER A 4 -38.32 30.47 -13.26
N CYS A 5 -37.06 30.78 -12.94
CA CYS A 5 -35.96 29.82 -13.00
C CYS A 5 -36.00 28.94 -11.74
N LEU A 6 -36.21 27.64 -11.91
CA LEU A 6 -36.01 26.64 -10.86
C LEU A 6 -34.52 26.22 -10.82
N PRO A 7 -33.95 25.98 -9.63
CA PRO A 7 -32.59 25.49 -9.50
C PRO A 7 -32.50 24.02 -9.89
N THR A 8 -31.61 23.71 -10.83
CA THR A 8 -31.23 22.33 -11.18
C THR A 8 -30.51 21.69 -10.01
N ILE A 9 -31.13 20.68 -9.42
CA ILE A 9 -30.51 19.80 -8.43
C ILE A 9 -29.50 18.93 -9.18
N CYS A 10 -28.20 19.19 -8.96
CA CYS A 10 -27.14 18.28 -9.38
C CYS A 10 -27.25 16.99 -8.54
N LEU A 11 -27.89 15.96 -9.10
CA LEU A 11 -27.79 14.61 -8.58
C LEU A 11 -26.33 14.17 -8.65
N GLY A 12 -25.71 13.99 -7.49
CA GLY A 12 -24.36 13.45 -7.36
C GLY A 12 -24.28 12.11 -8.09
N GLN A 13 -23.36 12.02 -9.05
CA GLN A 13 -23.11 10.76 -9.73
C GLN A 13 -22.60 9.74 -8.70
N PRO A 14 -23.10 8.50 -8.70
CA PRO A 14 -22.51 7.44 -7.90
C PRO A 14 -21.04 7.31 -8.27
N MET A 15 -20.16 7.25 -7.27
CA MET A 15 -18.74 6.95 -7.47
C MET A 15 -18.64 5.65 -8.27
N GLN A 16 -18.31 5.80 -9.54
CA GLN A 16 -18.04 4.67 -10.41
C GLN A 16 -16.80 3.99 -9.81
N MET A 17 -17.03 2.82 -9.23
CA MET A 17 -15.97 1.87 -8.90
C MET A 17 -15.00 1.80 -10.09
N VAL A 18 -13.70 1.66 -9.82
CA VAL A 18 -12.63 1.60 -10.82
C VAL A 18 -12.75 0.33 -11.67
N ALA A 19 -13.85 0.21 -12.42
CA ALA A 19 -14.14 -0.78 -13.41
C ALA A 19 -13.42 -0.35 -14.70
N GLY A 20 -12.09 -0.46 -14.72
CA GLY A 20 -11.37 -0.02 -15.92
C GLY A 20 -9.85 0.03 -15.90
N CYS A 21 -9.14 -0.46 -14.88
CA CYS A 21 -7.69 -0.60 -14.99
C CYS A 21 -7.33 -1.73 -15.96
N HIS A 22 -7.26 -1.43 -17.25
CA HIS A 22 -6.83 -2.35 -18.32
C HIS A 22 -5.42 -2.92 -18.12
N CYS A 23 -4.68 -2.42 -17.11
CA CYS A 23 -3.36 -2.92 -16.71
C CYS A 23 -3.37 -4.41 -16.34
N PHE A 24 -4.50 -4.93 -15.84
CA PHE A 24 -4.61 -6.34 -15.42
C PHE A 24 -5.72 -7.04 -16.21
N LYS A 25 -5.32 -8.01 -17.03
CA LYS A 25 -6.22 -8.89 -17.79
C LYS A 25 -6.80 -9.98 -16.89
N ASP A 26 -5.98 -10.54 -16.01
CA ASP A 26 -6.34 -11.63 -15.11
C ASP A 26 -6.61 -11.07 -13.71
N ARG A 27 -7.89 -11.06 -13.31
CA ARG A 27 -8.35 -10.51 -12.01
C ARG A 27 -9.07 -11.54 -11.15
N SER A 28 -9.02 -12.80 -11.55
CA SER A 28 -9.62 -13.93 -10.86
C SER A 28 -8.64 -15.09 -10.89
N PHE A 29 -8.59 -15.87 -9.82
CA PHE A 29 -7.79 -17.07 -9.79
C PHE A 29 -8.32 -18.10 -10.81
N ASP A 30 -7.42 -18.63 -11.62
CA ASP A 30 -7.67 -19.68 -12.60
C ASP A 30 -6.72 -20.84 -12.29
N PRO A 31 -7.20 -22.01 -11.83
CA PRO A 31 -6.34 -23.15 -11.51
C PRO A 31 -5.46 -23.61 -12.68
N ALA A 32 -5.93 -23.43 -13.93
CA ALA A 32 -5.15 -23.78 -15.12
C ALA A 32 -4.01 -22.77 -15.38
N ARG A 33 -4.09 -21.57 -14.81
CA ARG A 33 -3.10 -20.48 -14.92
C ARG A 33 -2.87 -19.85 -13.56
N LYS A 34 -2.47 -20.65 -12.58
CA LYS A 34 -2.51 -20.28 -11.15
C LYS A 34 -1.87 -18.93 -10.79
N PHE A 35 -0.77 -18.57 -11.44
CA PHE A 35 -0.05 -17.30 -11.18
C PHE A 35 -0.60 -16.08 -11.93
N ALA A 36 -1.58 -16.23 -12.82
CA ALA A 36 -2.02 -15.15 -13.70
C ALA A 36 -2.59 -13.95 -12.95
N ALA A 37 -3.25 -14.19 -11.80
CA ALA A 37 -3.86 -13.14 -11.00
C ALA A 37 -2.91 -12.49 -9.98
N ASP A 38 -1.70 -13.01 -9.77
CA ASP A 38 -0.84 -12.61 -8.66
C ASP A 38 -0.42 -11.14 -8.74
N GLU A 39 -0.07 -10.66 -9.94
CA GLU A 39 0.30 -9.26 -10.12
C GLU A 39 -0.85 -8.30 -9.75
N TYR A 40 -2.08 -8.66 -10.13
CA TYR A 40 -3.27 -7.90 -9.79
C TYR A 40 -3.52 -7.89 -8.28
N ILE A 41 -3.43 -9.06 -7.64
CA ILE A 41 -3.63 -9.22 -6.20
C ILE A 41 -2.60 -8.39 -5.41
N LEU A 42 -1.32 -8.52 -5.76
CA LEU A 42 -0.21 -7.81 -5.11
C LEU A 42 -0.29 -6.29 -5.32
N ALA A 43 -0.66 -5.84 -6.53
CA ALA A 43 -0.84 -4.41 -6.78
C ALA A 43 -2.06 -3.86 -6.02
N THR A 44 -3.15 -4.62 -5.99
CA THR A 44 -4.40 -4.20 -5.34
C THR A 44 -4.26 -4.16 -3.83
N SER A 45 -3.61 -5.15 -3.21
CA SER A 45 -3.33 -5.17 -1.77
C SER A 45 -2.49 -3.96 -1.36
N PHE A 46 -1.35 -3.76 -2.01
CA PHE A 46 -0.43 -2.68 -1.68
C PHE A 46 -1.03 -1.29 -1.92
N ASN A 47 -1.69 -1.06 -3.06
CA ASN A 47 -2.34 0.22 -3.35
C ASN A 47 -3.49 0.51 -2.37
N SER A 48 -4.23 -0.51 -1.93
CA SER A 48 -5.26 -0.34 -0.90
C SER A 48 -4.67 0.04 0.46
N MET A 49 -3.53 -0.54 0.84
CA MET A 49 -2.81 -0.15 2.07
C MET A 49 -2.39 1.31 2.01
N LEU A 50 -1.71 1.73 0.93
CA LEU A 50 -1.29 3.11 0.73
C LEU A 50 -2.47 4.08 0.75
N ALA A 51 -3.53 3.75 0.03
CA ALA A 51 -4.72 4.59 -0.06
C ALA A 51 -5.34 4.82 1.33
N SER A 52 -5.47 3.76 2.12
CA SER A 52 -6.07 3.81 3.44
C SER A 52 -5.19 4.56 4.43
N PHE A 53 -3.88 4.27 4.45
CA PHE A 53 -2.96 4.86 5.43
C PHE A 53 -2.70 6.36 5.19
N PHE A 54 -2.61 6.78 3.93
CA PHE A 54 -2.30 8.17 3.55
C PHE A 54 -3.54 8.99 3.20
N ASN A 55 -4.74 8.40 3.24
CA ASN A 55 -5.98 9.05 2.84
C ASN A 55 -5.90 9.65 1.43
N ILE A 56 -5.35 8.88 0.48
CA ILE A 56 -5.26 9.23 -0.94
C ILE A 56 -6.00 8.20 -1.78
N SER A 57 -6.53 8.59 -2.93
CA SER A 57 -7.27 7.64 -3.76
C SER A 57 -6.35 6.62 -4.45
N LYS A 58 -6.80 5.37 -4.62
CA LYS A 58 -6.09 4.37 -5.45
C LYS A 58 -5.82 4.86 -6.87
N ARG A 59 -6.75 5.64 -7.43
CA ARG A 59 -6.58 6.29 -8.74
C ARG A 59 -5.38 7.23 -8.73
N GLN A 60 -5.24 8.07 -7.71
CA GLN A 60 -4.11 8.98 -7.58
C GLN A 60 -2.77 8.22 -7.50
N ILE A 61 -2.70 7.14 -6.72
CA ILE A 61 -1.51 6.28 -6.65
C ILE A 61 -1.15 5.72 -8.03
N ILE A 62 -2.13 5.18 -8.76
CA ILE A 62 -1.90 4.63 -10.10
C ILE A 62 -1.44 5.72 -11.08
N MET A 63 -2.04 6.90 -11.04
CA MET A 63 -1.70 8.01 -11.92
C MET A 63 -0.27 8.53 -11.67
N LEU A 64 0.13 8.65 -10.40
CA LEU A 64 1.50 9.04 -10.04
C LEU A 64 2.54 8.06 -10.60
N ARG A 65 2.24 6.76 -10.55
CA ARG A 65 3.15 5.73 -11.06
C ARG A 65 3.16 5.66 -12.58
N MET A 66 1.98 5.64 -13.22
CA MET A 66 1.88 5.42 -14.66
C MET A 66 2.16 6.66 -15.50
N GLN A 67 1.63 7.82 -15.11
CA GLN A 67 1.79 9.06 -15.87
C GLN A 67 2.95 9.90 -15.35
N GLY A 68 3.13 9.94 -14.03
CA GLY A 68 4.26 10.64 -13.42
C GLY A 68 5.58 9.88 -13.53
N GLY A 69 5.56 8.60 -13.91
CA GLY A 69 6.75 7.75 -13.98
C GLY A 69 7.43 7.53 -12.63
N VAL A 70 6.72 7.81 -11.52
CA VAL A 70 7.29 7.73 -10.18
C VAL A 70 7.50 6.28 -9.80
N ASP A 71 8.71 5.95 -9.39
CA ASP A 71 9.04 4.62 -8.87
C ASP A 71 8.19 4.28 -7.63
N GLY A 72 7.87 2.99 -7.46
CA GLY A 72 7.02 2.54 -6.36
C GLY A 72 7.66 2.76 -4.99
N ALA A 73 8.98 2.56 -4.88
CA ALA A 73 9.71 2.79 -3.65
C ALA A 73 9.78 4.30 -3.37
N ASP A 74 10.11 5.11 -4.36
CA ASP A 74 10.19 6.56 -4.21
C ASP A 74 8.84 7.20 -3.80
N LEU A 75 7.72 6.72 -4.38
CA LEU A 75 6.38 7.16 -3.96
C LEU A 75 6.10 6.78 -2.50
N THR A 76 6.38 5.54 -2.11
CA THR A 76 6.12 5.03 -0.76
C THR A 76 6.95 5.80 0.28
N THR A 77 8.24 6.00 0.00
CA THR A 77 9.15 6.76 0.86
C THR A 77 8.71 8.21 0.99
N SER A 78 8.33 8.86 -0.11
CA SER A 78 7.86 10.25 -0.09
C SER A 78 6.58 10.42 0.71
N LEU A 79 5.60 9.53 0.53
CA LEU A 79 4.36 9.53 1.30
C LEU A 79 4.64 9.36 2.80
N TYR A 80 5.51 8.41 3.14
CA TYR A 80 5.86 8.15 4.53
C TYR A 80 6.55 9.35 5.20
N ILE A 81 7.59 9.90 4.58
CA ILE A 81 8.31 11.08 5.09
C ILE A 81 7.38 12.28 5.18
N GLY A 82 6.56 12.52 4.14
CA GLY A 82 5.59 13.60 4.10
C GLY A 82 4.61 13.52 5.27
N LYS A 83 4.10 12.32 5.58
CA LYS A 83 3.22 12.11 6.74
C LYS A 83 3.92 12.37 8.07
N GLN A 84 5.18 11.96 8.26
CA GLN A 84 5.90 12.22 9.53
C GLN A 84 6.16 13.72 9.73
N LEU A 85 6.44 14.45 8.66
CA LEU A 85 6.81 15.87 8.73
C LEU A 85 5.65 16.84 8.54
N ASP A 86 4.43 16.34 8.29
CA ASP A 86 3.29 17.15 7.85
C ASP A 86 3.66 18.02 6.64
N MET A 87 4.25 17.37 5.63
CA MET A 87 4.72 17.98 4.39
C MET A 87 4.07 17.35 3.17
N ASP A 88 3.85 18.14 2.13
CA ASP A 88 3.38 17.65 0.85
C ASP A 88 4.43 16.69 0.22
N PHE A 89 4.03 15.44 0.02
CA PHE A 89 4.87 14.41 -0.58
C PHE A 89 5.29 14.75 -2.02
N GLN A 90 4.53 15.59 -2.75
CA GLN A 90 4.92 16.06 -4.08
C GLN A 90 6.19 16.92 -4.03
N LYS A 91 6.38 17.69 -2.96
CA LYS A 91 7.61 18.46 -2.74
C LYS A 91 8.80 17.52 -2.54
N ILE A 92 8.61 16.45 -1.77
CA ILE A 92 9.64 15.43 -1.51
C ILE A 92 10.00 14.69 -2.81
N LEU A 93 8.99 14.30 -3.59
CA LEU A 93 9.19 13.70 -4.91
C LEU A 93 9.94 14.63 -5.87
N SER A 94 9.64 15.93 -5.84
CA SER A 94 10.32 16.92 -6.67
C SER A 94 11.82 16.99 -6.34
N LEU A 95 12.17 17.03 -5.05
CA LEU A 95 13.57 16.98 -4.59
C LEU A 95 14.28 15.70 -5.07
N ARG A 96 13.60 14.54 -4.95
CA ARG A 96 14.11 13.24 -5.40
C ARG A 96 14.34 13.21 -6.91
N SER A 97 13.37 13.68 -7.70
CA SER A 97 13.47 13.75 -9.16
C SER A 97 14.54 14.74 -9.65
N GLY A 98 14.88 15.73 -8.83
CA GLY A 98 15.99 16.67 -9.05
C GLY A 98 17.38 16.07 -8.79
N GLY A 99 17.46 14.78 -8.42
CA GLY A 99 18.72 14.05 -8.24
C GLY A 99 19.21 13.98 -6.80
N GLN A 100 18.47 14.52 -5.82
CA GLN A 100 18.88 14.40 -4.41
C GLN A 100 18.76 12.96 -3.90
N GLY A 101 19.73 12.57 -3.05
CA GLY A 101 19.69 11.30 -2.32
C GLY A 101 18.70 11.35 -1.16
N TRP A 102 18.18 10.19 -0.73
CA TRP A 102 17.21 10.12 0.37
C TRP A 102 17.73 10.69 1.69
N LEU A 103 19.00 10.43 2.04
CA LEU A 103 19.61 11.00 3.25
C LEU A 103 19.70 12.52 3.18
N GLN A 104 20.11 13.07 2.02
CA GLN A 104 20.15 14.52 1.81
C GLN A 104 18.76 15.14 1.95
N ILE A 105 17.74 14.53 1.35
CA ILE A 105 16.35 14.99 1.48
C ILE A 105 15.94 14.99 2.95
N ILE A 106 16.13 13.87 3.65
CA ILE A 106 15.77 13.73 5.07
C ILE A 106 16.50 14.79 5.90
N ASP A 107 17.80 14.98 5.71
CA ASP A 107 18.56 16.00 6.44
C ASP A 107 18.00 17.40 6.18
N GLU A 108 17.73 17.75 4.91
CA GLU A 108 17.15 19.05 4.55
C GLU A 108 15.78 19.29 5.21
N VAL A 109 14.94 18.26 5.28
CA VAL A 109 13.55 18.40 5.78
C VAL A 109 13.40 18.14 7.29
N ASN A 110 14.26 17.33 7.91
CA ASN A 110 14.17 16.90 9.31
C ASN A 110 14.86 17.86 10.30
N VAL A 111 15.72 18.78 9.82
CA VAL A 111 16.38 19.83 10.64
C VAL A 111 15.38 20.60 11.53
N LYS A 112 14.09 20.60 11.19
CA LYS A 112 13.05 21.35 11.91
C LYS A 112 12.30 20.57 12.98
N LYS A 113 12.34 19.23 12.99
CA LYS A 113 11.42 18.43 13.84
C LYS A 113 12.07 17.29 14.64
N SER A 114 13.30 16.85 14.30
CA SER A 114 14.00 15.75 15.00
C SER A 114 13.10 14.53 15.23
N ASP A 115 12.43 14.07 14.18
CA ASP A 115 11.45 12.98 14.28
C ASP A 115 12.14 11.61 14.50
N PRO A 116 11.80 10.86 15.57
CA PRO A 116 12.44 9.57 15.86
C PRO A 116 12.28 8.52 14.75
N ALA A 117 11.14 8.53 14.04
CA ALA A 117 10.91 7.57 12.96
C ALA A 117 11.76 7.89 11.74
N LEU A 118 12.01 9.17 11.46
CA LEU A 118 12.96 9.55 10.41
C LEU A 118 14.40 9.23 10.78
N ASN A 119 14.80 9.44 12.04
CA ASN A 119 16.14 9.06 12.51
C ASN A 119 16.38 7.55 12.38
N ALA A 120 15.35 6.74 12.68
CA ALA A 120 15.41 5.29 12.50
C ALA A 120 15.58 4.90 11.01
N ILE A 121 14.87 5.58 10.10
CA ILE A 121 14.96 5.31 8.67
C ILE A 121 16.29 5.79 8.07
N SER A 122 16.79 6.97 8.46
CA SER A 122 18.05 7.53 7.96
C SER A 122 19.28 6.76 8.45
N SER A 123 19.14 5.99 9.52
CA SER A 123 20.19 5.08 10.01
C SER A 123 20.30 3.79 9.17
N ASN A 124 19.33 3.53 8.28
CA ASN A 124 19.36 2.38 7.38
C ASN A 124 20.02 2.76 6.04
N PRO A 125 20.96 1.96 5.51
CA PRO A 125 21.56 2.21 4.20
C PRO A 125 20.54 2.16 3.04
N ASP A 126 19.43 1.43 3.22
CA ASP A 126 18.30 1.37 2.30
C ASP A 126 17.09 2.08 2.92
N VAL A 127 17.09 3.41 2.78
CA VAL A 127 16.02 4.29 3.25
C VAL A 127 14.64 3.86 2.72
N PRO A 128 14.47 3.53 1.41
CA PRO A 128 13.19 3.03 0.92
C PRO A 128 12.70 1.75 1.63
N ALA A 129 13.56 0.75 1.79
CA ALA A 129 13.17 -0.50 2.47
C ALA A 129 12.82 -0.26 3.94
N ALA A 130 13.52 0.64 4.63
CA ALA A 130 13.22 1.04 6.00
C ALA A 130 11.88 1.79 6.12
N ALA A 131 11.62 2.74 5.22
CA ALA A 131 10.35 3.46 5.18
C ALA A 131 9.16 2.52 4.90
N ALA A 132 9.32 1.58 3.95
CA ALA A 132 8.32 0.55 3.69
C ALA A 132 8.09 -0.36 4.91
N ALA A 133 9.15 -0.80 5.59
CA ALA A 133 9.02 -1.64 6.78
C ALA A 133 8.30 -0.91 7.93
N MET A 134 8.62 0.37 8.15
CA MET A 134 7.94 1.21 9.14
C MET A 134 6.47 1.44 8.80
N LEU A 135 6.16 1.66 7.52
CA LEU A 135 4.78 1.79 7.05
C LEU A 135 3.98 0.51 7.31
N VAL A 136 4.49 -0.64 6.87
CA VAL A 136 3.84 -1.95 7.04
C VAL A 136 3.68 -2.27 8.53
N SER A 137 4.72 -2.05 9.33
CA SER A 137 4.70 -2.22 10.78
C SER A 137 3.56 -1.42 11.43
N ARG A 138 3.43 -0.15 11.08
CA ARG A 138 2.36 0.71 11.61
C ARG A 138 0.98 0.33 11.10
N TYR A 139 0.86 -0.11 9.85
CA TYR A 139 -0.43 -0.48 9.27
C TYR A 139 -1.03 -1.73 9.91
N PHE A 140 -0.19 -2.75 10.14
CA PHE A 140 -0.62 -4.05 10.67
C PHE A 140 -0.39 -4.19 12.17
N SER A 141 0.11 -3.16 12.85
CA SER A 141 0.49 -3.20 14.27
C SER A 141 1.45 -4.34 14.61
N VAL A 142 2.41 -4.62 13.72
CA VAL A 142 3.46 -5.63 13.90
C VAL A 142 4.82 -4.96 14.11
N PRO A 143 5.75 -5.55 14.88
CA PRO A 143 7.12 -5.01 15.00
C PRO A 143 7.81 -4.93 13.64
N SER A 144 8.60 -3.88 13.41
CA SER A 144 9.34 -3.72 12.15
C SER A 144 10.37 -4.84 11.91
N GLU A 145 10.92 -5.43 12.97
CA GLU A 145 11.75 -6.64 12.90
C GLU A 145 10.97 -7.83 12.32
N GLY A 146 9.69 -7.95 12.70
CA GLY A 146 8.77 -8.94 12.15
C GLY A 146 8.45 -8.72 10.66
N VAL A 147 8.65 -7.51 10.14
CA VAL A 147 8.60 -7.23 8.70
C VAL A 147 9.93 -7.63 8.02
N GLY A 148 11.05 -7.32 8.67
CA GLY A 148 12.40 -7.65 8.19
C GLY A 148 12.60 -9.15 7.90
N LYS A 149 12.11 -10.02 8.78
CA LYS A 149 12.22 -11.49 8.58
C LYS A 149 11.62 -11.98 7.27
N TYR A 150 10.53 -11.38 6.77
CA TYR A 150 9.92 -11.82 5.51
C TYR A 150 10.73 -11.34 4.31
N ARG A 151 11.36 -10.17 4.41
CA ARG A 151 12.26 -9.65 3.38
C ARG A 151 13.53 -10.49 3.27
N GLU A 152 14.08 -10.94 4.41
CA GLU A 152 15.21 -11.88 4.44
C GLU A 152 14.87 -13.23 3.79
N ARG A 153 13.60 -13.62 3.82
CA ARG A 153 13.05 -14.78 3.09
C ARG A 153 12.78 -14.51 1.61
N GLY A 154 13.11 -13.32 1.10
CA GLY A 154 12.97 -12.95 -0.31
C GLY A 154 11.59 -12.44 -0.72
N LEU A 155 10.66 -12.20 0.23
CA LEU A 155 9.38 -11.58 -0.10
C LEU A 155 9.57 -10.08 -0.38
N SER A 156 8.94 -9.61 -1.45
CA SER A 156 8.81 -8.20 -1.77
C SER A 156 7.83 -7.48 -0.83
N ASP A 157 7.90 -6.16 -0.73
CA ASP A 157 6.99 -5.39 0.14
C ASP A 157 5.50 -5.63 -0.19
N LYS A 158 5.15 -5.88 -1.46
CA LYS A 158 3.77 -6.20 -1.84
C LYS A 158 3.32 -7.57 -1.31
N GLU A 159 4.23 -8.55 -1.34
CA GLU A 159 3.98 -9.89 -0.81
C GLU A 159 3.88 -9.87 0.72
N ILE A 160 4.72 -9.07 1.38
CA ILE A 160 4.65 -8.86 2.83
C ILE A 160 3.28 -8.24 3.21
N VAL A 161 2.82 -7.22 2.49
CA VAL A 161 1.50 -6.61 2.74
C VAL A 161 0.38 -7.63 2.54
N LEU A 162 0.46 -8.44 1.48
CA LEU A 162 -0.53 -9.46 1.21
C LEU A 162 -0.54 -10.54 2.30
N VAL A 163 0.63 -11.07 2.69
CA VAL A 163 0.73 -12.16 3.65
C VAL A 163 0.23 -11.75 5.04
N LEU A 164 0.56 -10.53 5.48
CA LEU A 164 0.07 -9.98 6.74
C LEU A 164 -1.44 -9.72 6.68
N GLY A 165 -1.95 -9.22 5.55
CA GLY A 165 -3.39 -9.01 5.35
C GLY A 165 -4.20 -10.31 5.35
N LEU A 166 -3.71 -11.35 4.66
CA LEU A 166 -4.33 -12.66 4.66
C LEU A 166 -4.28 -13.29 6.06
N SER A 167 -3.16 -13.15 6.77
CA SER A 167 -3.00 -13.63 8.14
C SER A 167 -4.02 -12.99 9.07
N ALA A 168 -4.11 -11.65 9.06
CA ALA A 168 -5.08 -10.91 9.87
C ALA A 168 -6.54 -11.29 9.58
N ARG A 169 -6.87 -11.63 8.33
CA ARG A 169 -8.24 -11.98 7.94
C ARG A 169 -8.62 -13.43 8.24
N SER A 170 -7.70 -14.36 8.03
CA SER A 170 -7.96 -15.80 8.12
C SER A 170 -7.70 -16.39 9.51
N GLY A 171 -6.85 -15.74 10.31
CA GLY A 171 -6.34 -16.30 11.56
C GLY A 171 -5.14 -17.23 11.36
N GLU A 172 -4.78 -17.56 10.12
CA GLU A 172 -3.54 -18.29 9.80
C GLU A 172 -2.32 -17.41 10.09
N THR A 173 -1.20 -18.03 10.45
CA THR A 173 0.04 -17.27 10.68
C THR A 173 0.66 -16.82 9.35
N ALA A 174 1.22 -15.61 9.32
CA ALA A 174 1.92 -15.11 8.15
C ALA A 174 3.12 -15.98 7.74
N ASP A 175 3.72 -16.72 8.68
CA ASP A 175 4.79 -17.69 8.38
C ASP A 175 4.25 -18.87 7.57
N VAL A 176 3.13 -19.48 7.98
CA VAL A 176 2.48 -20.57 7.22
C VAL A 176 2.10 -20.12 5.81
N LEU A 177 1.54 -18.92 5.67
CA LEU A 177 1.15 -18.38 4.37
C LEU A 177 2.37 -18.09 3.48
N ALA A 178 3.47 -17.60 4.05
CA ALA A 178 4.72 -17.40 3.32
C ALA A 178 5.35 -18.74 2.88
N ASP A 179 5.26 -19.80 3.68
CA ASP A 179 5.74 -21.14 3.34
C ASP A 179 4.94 -21.76 2.18
N LEU A 180 3.62 -21.54 2.16
CA LEU A 180 2.77 -21.99 1.05
C LEU A 180 3.22 -21.42 -0.30
N TYR A 181 3.63 -20.15 -0.32
CA TYR A 181 4.16 -19.52 -1.52
C TYR A 181 5.60 -19.98 -1.83
N SER A 182 6.51 -19.74 -0.90
CA SER A 182 7.95 -19.90 -1.11
C SER A 182 8.42 -21.36 -1.18
N GLU A 183 7.82 -22.26 -0.40
CA GLU A 183 8.25 -23.67 -0.32
C GLU A 183 7.32 -24.62 -1.07
N LYS A 184 6.01 -24.36 -1.02
CA LYS A 184 5.01 -25.23 -1.67
C LYS A 184 4.64 -24.78 -3.08
N GLY A 185 5.17 -23.65 -3.55
CA GLY A 185 4.98 -23.15 -4.92
C GLY A 185 3.52 -22.85 -5.27
N LYS A 186 2.70 -22.50 -4.27
CA LYS A 186 1.34 -22.01 -4.51
C LYS A 186 1.41 -20.58 -5.06
N SER A 187 0.42 -20.21 -5.86
CA SER A 187 0.22 -18.81 -6.25
C SER A 187 -0.49 -18.02 -5.15
N TRP A 188 -0.38 -16.70 -5.17
CA TRP A 188 -1.14 -15.85 -4.26
C TRP A 188 -2.65 -15.95 -4.51
N GLY A 189 -3.06 -16.10 -5.76
CA GLY A 189 -4.46 -16.40 -6.11
C GLY A 189 -4.98 -17.70 -5.50
N GLU A 190 -4.17 -18.76 -5.53
CA GLU A 190 -4.50 -20.06 -4.93
C GLU A 190 -4.61 -19.97 -3.40
N ILE A 191 -3.65 -19.31 -2.75
CA ILE A 191 -3.66 -19.11 -1.30
C ILE A 191 -4.90 -18.33 -0.88
N ALA A 192 -5.17 -17.17 -1.51
CA ALA A 192 -6.36 -16.37 -1.21
C ALA A 192 -7.66 -17.16 -1.43
N SER A 193 -7.76 -17.88 -2.55
CA SER A 193 -8.94 -18.70 -2.86
C SER A 193 -9.16 -19.80 -1.82
N SER A 194 -8.10 -20.43 -1.30
CA SER A 194 -8.21 -21.46 -0.26
C SER A 194 -8.74 -20.92 1.08
N LEU A 195 -8.59 -19.61 1.30
CA LEU A 195 -9.10 -18.89 2.47
C LEU A 195 -10.48 -18.26 2.22
N GLY A 196 -11.13 -18.54 1.08
CA GLY A 196 -12.42 -17.97 0.71
C GLY A 196 -12.36 -16.49 0.31
N ILE A 197 -11.18 -15.99 -0.06
CA ILE A 197 -10.96 -14.59 -0.46
C ILE A 197 -10.77 -14.54 -1.97
N THR A 198 -11.64 -13.83 -2.68
CA THR A 198 -11.45 -13.65 -4.13
C THR A 198 -10.39 -12.57 -4.39
N ALA A 199 -9.73 -12.65 -5.54
CA ALA A 199 -8.76 -11.63 -5.96
C ALA A 199 -9.37 -10.22 -6.01
N GLY A 200 -10.67 -10.09 -6.33
CA GLY A 200 -11.39 -8.81 -6.31
C GLY A 200 -11.57 -8.22 -4.92
N ASP A 201 -11.68 -9.08 -3.90
CA ASP A 201 -11.98 -8.67 -2.52
C ASP A 201 -10.74 -8.26 -1.72
N VAL A 202 -9.55 -8.73 -2.13
CA VAL A 202 -8.28 -8.46 -1.42
C VAL A 202 -8.08 -6.97 -1.14
N GLY A 203 -8.40 -6.11 -2.09
CA GLY A 203 -8.26 -4.66 -1.91
C GLY A 203 -9.17 -4.09 -0.84
N ALA A 204 -10.42 -4.54 -0.77
CA ALA A 204 -11.38 -4.10 0.25
C ALA A 204 -11.02 -4.67 1.62
N MET A 205 -10.60 -5.94 1.66
CA MET A 205 -10.09 -6.61 2.85
C MET A 205 -8.93 -5.81 3.46
N ILE A 206 -7.87 -5.51 2.70
CA ILE A 206 -6.73 -4.74 3.22
C ILE A 206 -7.18 -3.40 3.77
N ALA A 207 -8.03 -2.67 3.06
CA ALA A 207 -8.51 -1.35 3.50
C ALA A 207 -9.28 -1.40 4.82
N SER A 208 -10.08 -2.45 5.04
CA SER A 208 -10.84 -2.62 6.28
C SER A 208 -9.97 -2.83 7.53
N LEU A 209 -8.78 -3.43 7.38
CA LEU A 209 -7.86 -3.68 8.49
C LEU A 209 -7.34 -2.39 9.14
N PHE A 210 -7.26 -1.29 8.38
CA PHE A 210 -6.85 0.00 8.92
C PHE A 210 -7.93 0.63 9.80
N GLN A 211 -9.20 0.55 9.38
CA GLN A 211 -10.34 1.12 10.12
C GLN A 211 -10.50 0.43 11.48
N THR A 212 -10.36 -0.90 11.52
CA THR A 212 -10.43 -1.65 12.79
C THR A 212 -9.32 -1.27 13.78
N ALA A 213 -8.15 -0.85 13.28
CA ALA A 213 -7.06 -0.39 14.13
C ALA A 213 -7.29 1.03 14.66
N THR A 214 -7.94 1.91 13.88
CA THR A 214 -8.24 3.29 14.31
C THR A 214 -9.44 3.40 15.25
N ASP A 215 -10.36 2.42 15.19
CA ASP A 215 -11.60 2.42 15.97
C ASP A 215 -11.48 1.71 17.33
N SER A 216 -10.34 1.05 17.60
CA SER A 216 -10.06 0.46 18.91
C SER A 216 -9.92 1.57 19.98
N PRO A 217 -10.67 1.51 21.11
CA PRO A 217 -10.50 2.46 22.20
C PRO A 217 -9.05 2.47 22.67
N LYS A 218 -8.49 3.65 22.88
CA LYS A 218 -7.24 3.77 23.64
C LYS A 218 -7.55 3.33 25.08
N GLU A 219 -7.15 2.12 25.44
CA GLU A 219 -7.09 1.67 26.84
C GLU A 219 -6.11 2.53 27.64
#